data_AF-A0A1P9X2F5-F1
#
_entry.id   AF-A0A1P9X2F5-F1
#
_cell.length_a   1.000
_cell.length_b   1.000
_cell.length_c   1.000
_cell.angle_alpha   90.00
_cell.angle_beta   90.00
_cell.angle_gamma   90.00
#
_symmetry.space_group_name_H-M   'P 1'
#
loop_
_entity.id
_entity.type
_entity.pdbx_description
1 polymer ?
#
loop_
_entity_poly.entity_id
_entity_poly.type
_entity_poly.pdbx_seq_one_letter_code
_entity_poly.pdbx_strand_id
1 'polypeptide(L)'
;MKTYETVTEALEDLRQQGFTLDYNLKNDCLKCQQSSIELHPDDFDIVDTYRFEGMTDPGDSTVIYVIEAHNGDRGTLIDAYGPYADAITPEMAEKLTMRPDK
;
A
#
# COMPACT_ATOMS: atom_id res chain seq x y z
N MET A 1 10.26 14.48 0.33
CA MET A 1 9.13 13.61 0.64
C MET A 1 8.07 14.52 1.21
N LYS A 2 6.87 14.52 0.62
CA LYS A 2 5.71 15.10 1.32
C LYS A 2 5.52 14.27 2.59
N THR A 3 5.14 14.93 3.67
CA THR A 3 4.77 14.25 4.91
C THR A 3 3.36 14.69 5.20
N TYR A 4 2.48 13.73 5.45
CA TYR A 4 1.09 13.99 5.79
C TYR A 4 0.90 13.81 7.29
N GLU A 5 0.05 14.62 7.88
CA GLU A 5 -0.24 14.51 9.33
C GLU A 5 -1.22 13.36 9.62
N THR A 6 -2.07 13.02 8.65
CA THR A 6 -3.08 11.96 8.80
C THR A 6 -3.18 11.07 7.58
N VAL A 7 -3.60 9.82 7.80
CA VAL A 7 -3.91 8.84 6.74
C VAL A 7 -4.90 9.43 5.74
N THR A 8 -5.95 10.10 6.23
CA THR A 8 -6.98 10.72 5.39
C THR A 8 -6.40 11.77 4.45
N GLU A 9 -5.55 12.67 4.95
CA GLU A 9 -4.92 13.72 4.15
C GLU A 9 -4.04 13.13 3.03
N ALA A 10 -3.25 12.11 3.35
CA ALA A 10 -2.43 11.40 2.38
C ALA A 10 -3.29 10.77 1.27
N LEU A 11 -4.35 10.07 1.64
CA LEU A 11 -5.26 9.43 0.67
C LEU A 11 -5.95 10.46 -0.21
N GLU A 12 -6.38 11.60 0.32
CA GLU A 12 -7.01 12.64 -0.48
C GLU A 12 -6.03 13.24 -1.51
N ASP A 13 -4.80 13.55 -1.10
CA ASP A 13 -3.78 14.07 -2.02
C ASP A 13 -3.38 13.02 -3.07
N LEU A 14 -3.22 11.75 -2.68
CA LEU A 14 -2.95 10.64 -3.61
C LEU A 14 -4.10 10.44 -4.62
N ARG A 15 -5.35 10.57 -4.19
CA ARG A 15 -6.51 10.54 -5.09
C ARG A 15 -6.49 11.69 -6.09
N GLN A 16 -6.10 12.89 -5.68
CA GLN A 16 -5.92 14.02 -6.60
C GLN A 16 -4.77 13.81 -7.60
N GLN A 17 -3.76 13.03 -7.23
CA GLN A 17 -2.66 12.62 -8.11
C GLN A 17 -3.03 11.47 -9.07
N GLY A 18 -4.22 10.87 -8.93
CA GLY A 18 -4.74 9.80 -9.78
C GLY A 18 -4.66 8.40 -9.18
N PHE A 19 -4.14 8.24 -7.95
CA PHE A 19 -4.19 6.99 -7.21
C PHE A 19 -5.59 6.83 -6.58
N THR A 20 -6.53 6.40 -7.41
CA THR A 20 -7.96 6.36 -7.06
C THR A 20 -8.45 4.95 -6.71
N LEU A 21 -7.64 3.94 -7.01
CA LEU A 21 -7.95 2.56 -6.71
C LEU A 21 -7.53 2.19 -5.30
N ASP A 22 -8.36 1.40 -4.64
CA ASP A 22 -8.05 0.83 -3.33
C ASP A 22 -7.69 -0.64 -3.48
N TYR A 23 -6.48 -1.01 -3.05
CA TYR A 23 -5.97 -2.37 -3.08
C TYR A 23 -5.95 -2.96 -1.68
N ASN A 24 -6.39 -4.22 -1.59
CA ASN A 24 -6.29 -5.02 -0.38
C ASN A 24 -5.23 -6.10 -0.56
N LEU A 25 -4.41 -6.29 0.46
CA LEU A 25 -3.41 -7.35 0.49
C LEU A 25 -4.10 -8.73 0.60
N LYS A 26 -3.77 -9.64 -0.31
CA LYS A 26 -4.07 -11.07 -0.22
C LYS A 26 -2.77 -11.84 0.00
N ASN A 27 -2.90 -13.14 0.25
CA ASN A 27 -1.76 -14.02 0.48
C ASN A 27 -0.67 -13.90 -0.60
N ASP A 28 -1.04 -13.83 -1.87
CA ASP A 28 -0.08 -13.89 -2.99
C ASP A 28 -0.17 -12.71 -3.96
N CYS A 29 -1.15 -11.82 -3.78
CA CYS A 29 -1.42 -10.73 -4.72
C CYS A 29 -2.15 -9.56 -4.04
N LEU A 30 -2.31 -8.46 -4.77
CA LEU A 30 -3.15 -7.33 -4.39
C LEU A 30 -4.47 -7.41 -5.12
N LYS A 31 -5.57 -7.30 -4.38
CA LYS A 31 -6.91 -7.31 -4.97
C LYS A 31 -7.51 -5.92 -4.91
N CYS A 32 -7.94 -5.41 -6.06
CA CYS A 32 -8.68 -4.14 -6.10
C CYS A 32 -10.05 -4.32 -5.42
N GLN A 33 -10.44 -3.37 -4.58
CA GLN A 33 -11.75 -3.40 -3.92
C GLN A 33 -12.88 -3.01 -4.88
N GLN A 34 -12.59 -2.12 -5.83
CA GLN A 34 -13.57 -1.55 -6.76
C GLN A 34 -13.70 -2.36 -8.06
N SER A 35 -12.80 -3.32 -8.30
CA SER A 35 -12.75 -4.10 -9.54
C SER A 35 -12.26 -5.52 -9.27
N SER A 36 -12.53 -6.47 -10.17
CA SER A 36 -12.02 -7.85 -10.05
C SER A 36 -10.56 -7.99 -10.51
N ILE A 37 -9.77 -6.94 -10.37
CA ILE A 37 -8.35 -6.91 -10.78
C ILE A 37 -7.51 -7.44 -9.62
N GLU A 38 -6.60 -8.34 -9.96
CA GLU A 38 -5.64 -8.96 -9.06
C GLU A 38 -4.24 -8.70 -9.63
N LEU A 39 -3.36 -8.12 -8.83
CA LEU A 39 -1.99 -7.76 -9.21
C LEU A 39 -1.01 -8.62 -8.43
N HIS A 40 -0.24 -9.45 -9.12
CA HIS A 40 0.85 -10.21 -8.51
C HIS A 40 2.05 -9.30 -8.25
N PRO A 41 3.02 -9.68 -7.40
CA PRO A 41 4.18 -8.84 -7.10
C PRO A 41 4.99 -8.37 -8.33
N ASP A 42 4.92 -9.10 -9.44
CA ASP A 42 5.53 -8.71 -10.73
C ASP A 42 4.68 -7.74 -11.57
N ASP A 43 3.39 -7.60 -11.30
CA ASP A 43 2.45 -6.77 -12.08
C ASP A 43 2.41 -5.31 -11.61
N PHE A 44 3.05 -4.98 -10.49
CA PHE A 44 3.01 -3.64 -9.91
C PHE A 44 4.33 -3.23 -9.27
N ASP A 45 4.51 -1.93 -9.10
CA ASP A 45 5.63 -1.34 -8.38
C ASP A 45 5.16 -0.39 -7.29
N ILE A 46 5.94 -0.36 -6.21
CA ILE A 46 5.73 0.55 -5.09
C ILE A 46 6.54 1.81 -5.36
N VAL A 47 5.85 2.89 -5.70
CA VAL A 47 6.49 4.15 -6.08
C VAL A 47 6.72 5.08 -4.89
N ASP A 48 5.94 4.91 -3.81
CA ASP A 48 6.08 5.69 -2.57
C ASP A 48 5.49 4.93 -1.39
N THR A 49 5.90 5.29 -0.17
CA THR A 49 5.43 4.67 1.07
C THR A 49 5.30 5.71 2.18
N TYR A 50 4.12 5.76 2.81
CA TYR A 50 3.83 6.69 3.91
C TYR A 50 3.48 5.90 5.17
N ARG A 51 4.31 6.03 6.20
CA ARG A 51 4.07 5.39 7.50
C ARG A 51 3.49 6.40 8.48
N PHE A 52 2.42 6.01 9.14
CA PHE A 52 1.71 6.73 10.18
C PHE A 52 1.77 5.91 11.46
N GLU A 53 2.20 6.53 12.54
CA GLU A 53 2.12 5.93 13.87
C GLU A 53 0.71 6.18 14.41
N GLY A 54 0.04 5.12 14.87
CA GLY A 54 -1.30 5.20 15.40
C GLY A 54 -1.35 6.14 16.60
N MET A 55 -2.32 7.07 16.60
CA MET A 55 -2.50 7.99 17.73
C MET A 55 -2.91 7.27 19.03
N THR A 56 -3.45 6.06 18.92
CA THR A 56 -4.11 5.36 20.03
C THR A 56 -3.23 4.29 20.68
N ASP A 57 -2.44 3.56 19.90
CA ASP A 57 -1.52 2.55 20.42
C ASP A 57 -0.17 2.66 19.70
N PRO A 58 0.95 2.80 20.43
CA PRO A 58 2.28 2.93 19.83
C PRO A 58 2.74 1.65 19.10
N GLY A 59 2.03 0.53 19.27
CA GLY A 59 2.22 -0.70 18.49
C GLY A 59 1.43 -0.73 17.18
N ASP A 60 0.43 0.15 17.01
CA ASP A 60 -0.39 0.21 15.80
C ASP A 60 0.26 1.20 14.83
N SER A 61 0.77 0.70 13.71
CA SER A 61 1.31 1.53 12.64
C SER A 61 0.53 1.29 11.37
N THR A 62 0.09 2.35 10.70
CA THR A 62 -0.49 2.23 9.37
C THR A 62 0.55 2.60 8.33
N VAL A 63 0.72 1.77 7.32
CA VAL A 63 1.57 2.04 6.15
C VAL A 63 0.68 2.13 4.93
N ILE A 64 0.82 3.23 4.18
CA ILE A 64 0.22 3.39 2.87
C ILE A 64 1.30 3.12 1.83
N TYR A 65 1.11 2.08 1.03
CA TYR A 65 1.93 1.81 -0.15
C TYR A 65 1.25 2.43 -1.37
N VAL A 66 1.98 3.26 -2.10
CA VAL A 66 1.52 3.84 -3.36
C VAL A 66 1.91 2.91 -4.48
N ILE A 67 0.92 2.39 -5.19
CA ILE A 67 1.08 1.31 -6.16
C ILE A 67 0.79 1.83 -7.56
N GLU A 68 1.72 1.55 -8.46
CA GLU A 68 1.54 1.71 -9.90
C GLU A 68 1.60 0.34 -10.56
N ALA A 69 0.48 -0.08 -11.14
CA ALA A 69 0.40 -1.31 -11.90
C ALA A 69 0.91 -1.11 -13.33
N HIS A 70 1.52 -2.14 -13.92
CA HIS A 70 2.09 -2.07 -15.27
C HIS A 70 1.03 -1.89 -16.37
N ASN A 71 -0.22 -2.22 -16.06
CA ASN A 71 -1.38 -2.00 -16.92
C ASN A 71 -1.85 -0.52 -16.94
N GLY A 72 -1.22 0.36 -16.14
CA GLY A 72 -1.55 1.77 -16.01
C GLY A 72 -2.50 2.11 -14.87
N ASP A 73 -3.00 1.11 -14.15
CA ASP A 73 -3.85 1.31 -12.97
C ASP A 73 -3.03 1.84 -11.79
N ARG A 74 -3.60 2.79 -11.06
CA ARG A 74 -2.93 3.46 -9.94
C ARG A 74 -3.80 3.48 -8.71
N GLY A 75 -3.21 3.07 -7.60
CA GLY A 75 -3.94 2.98 -6.34
C GLY A 75 -3.06 2.95 -5.11
N THR A 76 -3.70 2.70 -3.99
CA THR A 76 -3.07 2.66 -2.68
C THR A 76 -3.43 1.37 -1.97
N LEU A 77 -2.46 0.80 -1.27
CA LEU A 77 -2.66 -0.28 -0.32
C LEU A 77 -2.46 0.30 1.08
N ILE A 78 -3.46 0.13 1.93
CA ILE A 78 -3.36 0.49 3.34
C ILE A 78 -3.12 -0.79 4.13
N ASP A 79 -1.97 -0.87 4.78
CA ASP A 79 -1.61 -1.95 5.66
C ASP A 79 -1.54 -1.46 7.10
N ALA A 80 -2.50 -1.88 7.92
CA ALA A 80 -2.43 -1.68 9.36
C ALA A 80 -1.49 -2.77 9.93
N TYR A 81 -0.22 -2.41 10.06
CA TYR A 81 0.85 -3.25 10.57
C TYR A 81 0.54 -3.62 12.03
N GLY A 82 -0.17 -4.74 12.20
CA GLY A 82 -0.47 -5.39 13.46
C GLY A 82 0.12 -6.81 13.51
N PRO A 83 -0.15 -7.60 14.57
CA PRO A 83 0.38 -8.96 14.76
C PRO A 83 -0.07 -10.00 13.70
N TYR A 84 -0.73 -9.58 12.62
CA TYR A 84 -1.28 -10.41 11.56
C TYR A 84 -0.46 -10.38 10.25
N ALA A 85 0.78 -9.86 10.29
CA ALA A 85 1.70 -9.82 9.15
C ALA A 85 2.11 -11.22 8.59
N ASP A 86 1.66 -12.31 9.20
CA ASP A 86 2.07 -13.69 8.90
C ASP A 86 1.30 -14.35 7.73
N ALA A 87 0.42 -13.61 7.03
CA ALA A 87 -0.49 -14.19 6.05
C ALA A 87 -0.08 -14.03 4.58
N ILE A 88 1.14 -13.57 4.26
CA ILE A 88 1.56 -13.35 2.86
C ILE A 88 2.72 -14.26 2.44
N THR A 89 2.81 -14.51 1.13
CA THR A 89 3.90 -15.27 0.53
C THR A 89 5.22 -14.50 0.65
N PRO A 90 6.37 -15.21 0.67
CA PRO A 90 7.68 -14.57 0.76
C PRO A 90 7.91 -13.56 -0.37
N GLU A 91 7.40 -13.82 -1.58
CA GLU A 91 7.52 -12.91 -2.73
C GLU A 91 6.81 -11.56 -2.46
N MET A 92 5.59 -11.61 -1.92
CA MET A 92 4.86 -10.42 -1.50
C MET A 92 5.55 -9.70 -0.35
N ALA A 93 6.08 -10.44 0.64
CA ALA A 93 6.82 -9.87 1.75
C ALA A 93 8.09 -9.16 1.28
N GLU A 94 8.85 -9.76 0.36
CA GLU A 94 10.03 -9.17 -0.26
C GLU A 94 9.65 -7.91 -1.04
N LYS A 95 8.59 -7.97 -1.87
CA LYS A 95 8.13 -6.81 -2.65
C LYS A 95 7.73 -5.63 -1.77
N LEU A 96 6.99 -5.86 -0.68
CA LEU A 96 6.58 -4.80 0.27
C LEU A 96 7.72 -4.29 1.15
N THR A 97 8.72 -5.13 1.44
CA THR A 97 9.92 -4.74 2.19
C THR A 97 10.93 -3.99 1.31
N MET A 98 10.85 -4.16 -0.01
CA MET A 98 11.72 -3.53 -0.98
C MET A 98 11.46 -2.02 -0.94
N ARG A 99 12.32 -1.31 -0.20
CA ARG A 99 12.36 0.14 -0.24
C ARG A 99 12.81 0.52 -1.64
N PRO A 100 12.15 1.46 -2.34
CA PRO A 100 12.77 2.05 -3.52
C PRO A 100 14.09 2.68 -3.05
N ASP A 101 15.22 2.07 -3.42
CA ASP A 101 16.56 2.63 -3.29
C ASP A 101 16.56 3.95 -4.05
N LYS A 102 16.36 5.03 -3.30
CA LYS A 102 16.32 6.38 -3.83
C LYS A 102 17.71 6.94 -4.03
#